data_AF-K2QRX2-F1
#
_entry.id   AF-K2QRX2-F1
#
_cell.length_a   1.000
_cell.length_b   1.000
_cell.length_c   1.000
_cell.angle_alpha   90.00
_cell.angle_beta   90.00
_cell.angle_gamma   90.00
#
_symmetry.space_group_name_H-M   'P 1'
#
loop_
_entity.id
_entity.type
_entity.pdbx_description
1 polymer ?
#
loop_
_entity_poly.entity_id
_entity_poly.type
_entity_poly.pdbx_seq_one_letter_code
_entity_poly.pdbx_strand_id
1 'polypeptide(L)'
;MVDGYQVMIRVWGGGIWEVDEFYDICDELGILVWQDFMFGCGNYPAFPEMRESIRQESVANLRRIRHHASIVIYAGNNEDYQVQEQFGLTYNYEDKDPERWLKTDFPARYIYEKILPEAVAAESPHVPYHPGSPWGDGLISSNPTVGDMHQWNVWHGTQEKYQIFDTLGGRFNSEFGMEAFPHIDTIKYYVTDESQLYPQSHMIDFHNKADGHERRIATYLVENFRTVTDLEGFIHLTQLSQAEALMFGYRGWRRQWGQKRFCGGALVWQLNDCWPVTSWAIVDYFQRKKPAYYAMRRVLAPIAVAVKRAHHDWSVVHARPAKTSAWELWVASSQTSDVKATVELRFISVATGSEIKEAVVKKDVTIVANGTTDLLSGTIDNVREEPHVLAARIWVDGQVVSRDVDWPQPLKYLDFADRGVQVVQQSGRSIRVTAARPTKGLVFEEREGVLVNDSAIDVVPGDEQVLTGTAGSSHDT
;
A
#
# COMPACT_ATOMS: atom_id res chain seq x y z
N MET A 1 -5.57 2.50 -11.39
CA MET A 1 -5.34 1.13 -10.90
C MET A 1 -4.56 0.28 -11.90
N VAL A 2 -5.06 0.08 -13.13
CA VAL A 2 -4.39 -0.69 -14.19
C VAL A 2 -2.94 -0.26 -14.40
N ASP A 3 -2.70 1.04 -14.60
CA ASP A 3 -1.35 1.59 -14.74
C ASP A 3 -0.43 1.32 -13.54
N GLY A 4 -1.02 1.14 -12.37
CA GLY A 4 -0.33 0.82 -11.11
C GLY A 4 -0.16 -0.67 -10.85
N TYR A 5 -0.53 -1.54 -11.79
CA TYR A 5 -0.55 -3.00 -11.66
C TYR A 5 -1.39 -3.52 -10.48
N GLN A 6 -2.40 -2.74 -10.08
CA GLN A 6 -3.40 -3.18 -9.10
C GLN A 6 -4.45 -4.02 -9.83
N VAL A 7 -4.77 -5.18 -9.29
CA VAL A 7 -5.70 -6.15 -9.92
C VAL A 7 -7.02 -6.30 -9.19
N MET A 8 -7.16 -5.70 -8.00
CA MET A 8 -8.37 -5.82 -7.18
C MET A 8 -8.64 -4.50 -6.45
N ILE A 9 -9.91 -4.13 -6.36
CA ILE A 9 -10.42 -3.07 -5.49
C ILE A 9 -11.44 -3.66 -4.52
N ARG A 10 -11.42 -3.19 -3.27
CA ARG A 10 -12.48 -3.45 -2.31
C ARG A 10 -13.39 -2.24 -2.24
N VAL A 11 -14.67 -2.42 -2.59
CA VAL A 11 -15.71 -1.42 -2.37
C VAL A 11 -16.09 -1.52 -0.89
N TRP A 12 -15.52 -0.61 -0.10
CA TRP A 12 -15.55 -0.63 1.35
C TRP A 12 -16.95 -0.35 1.92
N GLY A 13 -17.35 -1.11 2.94
CA GLY A 13 -18.72 -1.18 3.46
C GLY A 13 -19.29 0.07 4.13
N GLY A 14 -18.52 1.12 4.43
CA GLY A 14 -19.10 2.40 4.87
C GLY A 14 -19.24 3.43 3.74
N GLY A 15 -19.01 3.03 2.49
CA GLY A 15 -19.22 3.83 1.28
C GLY A 15 -20.63 3.67 0.73
N ILE A 16 -20.72 3.42 -0.58
CA ILE A 16 -21.97 3.16 -1.29
C ILE A 16 -21.83 1.90 -2.15
N TRP A 17 -22.96 1.32 -2.55
CA TRP A 17 -22.98 0.52 -3.76
C TRP A 17 -22.66 1.42 -4.93
N GLU A 18 -21.60 1.13 -5.66
CA GLU A 18 -21.15 2.00 -6.74
C GLU A 18 -22.17 2.05 -7.89
N VAL A 19 -22.00 3.05 -8.75
CA VAL A 19 -22.77 3.20 -9.99
C VAL A 19 -22.43 2.08 -10.98
N ASP A 20 -23.33 1.76 -11.91
CA ASP A 20 -23.14 0.65 -12.86
C ASP A 20 -21.86 0.82 -13.69
N GLU A 21 -21.52 2.07 -14.05
CA GLU A 21 -20.32 2.40 -14.82
C GLU A 21 -19.02 1.99 -14.13
N PHE A 22 -18.99 2.00 -12.79
CA PHE A 22 -17.82 1.54 -12.04
C PHE A 22 -17.56 0.05 -12.29
N TYR A 23 -18.61 -0.77 -12.22
CA TYR A 23 -18.51 -2.21 -12.41
C TYR A 23 -18.28 -2.56 -13.88
N ASP A 24 -18.91 -1.85 -14.81
CA ASP A 24 -18.65 -1.97 -16.26
C ASP A 24 -17.17 -1.72 -16.59
N ILE A 25 -16.58 -0.66 -16.02
CA ILE A 25 -15.16 -0.35 -16.20
C ILE A 25 -14.28 -1.43 -15.55
N CYS A 26 -14.66 -1.95 -14.39
CA CYS A 26 -13.93 -3.05 -13.75
C CYS A 26 -13.96 -4.32 -14.61
N ASP A 27 -15.09 -4.64 -15.23
CA ASP A 27 -15.22 -5.75 -16.19
C ASP A 27 -14.34 -5.53 -17.42
N GLU A 28 -14.37 -4.35 -18.03
CA GLU A 28 -13.58 -4.01 -19.23
C GLU A 28 -12.08 -4.08 -18.96
N LEU A 29 -11.64 -3.56 -17.82
CA LEU A 29 -10.23 -3.45 -17.46
C LEU A 29 -9.67 -4.68 -16.74
N GLY A 30 -10.52 -5.64 -16.36
CA GLY A 30 -10.12 -6.82 -15.61
C GLY A 30 -9.70 -6.51 -14.16
N ILE A 31 -10.32 -5.51 -13.52
CA ILE A 31 -10.12 -5.21 -12.11
C ILE A 31 -11.13 -6.02 -11.30
N LEU A 32 -10.63 -6.89 -10.42
CA LEU A 32 -11.47 -7.67 -9.53
C LEU A 32 -12.12 -6.78 -8.47
N VAL A 33 -13.37 -7.05 -8.13
CA VAL A 33 -14.14 -6.33 -7.12
C VAL A 33 -14.42 -7.26 -5.95
N TRP A 34 -13.93 -6.85 -4.78
CA TRP A 34 -14.41 -7.31 -3.48
C TRP A 34 -15.52 -6.36 -3.05
N GLN A 35 -16.76 -6.84 -3.02
CA GLN A 35 -17.93 -6.02 -2.71
C GLN A 35 -18.38 -6.24 -1.26
N ASP A 36 -18.16 -5.25 -0.39
CA ASP A 36 -18.81 -5.28 0.91
C ASP A 36 -20.32 -4.98 0.76
N PHE A 37 -21.14 -5.47 1.68
CA PHE A 37 -22.44 -4.86 1.98
C PHE A 37 -22.21 -3.59 2.81
N MET A 38 -23.18 -2.65 2.77
CA MET A 38 -22.99 -1.28 3.30
C MET A 38 -23.09 -1.19 4.83
N PHE A 39 -22.23 -1.94 5.53
CA PHE A 39 -22.03 -1.92 6.98
C PHE A 39 -20.55 -1.67 7.29
N GLY A 40 -20.26 -0.82 8.27
CA GLY A 40 -18.89 -0.57 8.68
C GLY A 40 -18.74 -0.02 10.10
N CYS A 41 -17.77 -0.60 10.83
CA CYS A 41 -17.30 -0.20 12.15
C CYS A 41 -18.44 -0.06 13.19
N GLY A 42 -19.40 -0.99 13.20
CA GLY A 42 -20.61 -0.89 14.03
C GLY A 42 -21.15 -2.20 14.58
N ASN A 43 -22.11 -2.06 15.49
CA ASN A 43 -23.00 -3.15 15.92
C ASN A 43 -24.44 -2.75 15.57
N TYR A 44 -24.89 -3.20 14.41
CA TYR A 44 -26.16 -2.77 13.83
C TYR A 44 -27.36 -3.46 14.48
N PRO A 45 -28.49 -2.74 14.66
CA PRO A 45 -29.70 -3.34 15.19
C PRO A 45 -30.31 -4.33 14.20
N ALA A 46 -30.95 -5.40 14.70
CA ALA A 46 -31.59 -6.43 13.88
C ALA A 46 -33.09 -6.64 14.24
N PHE A 47 -33.81 -5.57 14.57
CA PHE A 47 -35.28 -5.65 14.75
C PHE A 47 -35.99 -6.00 13.42
N PRO A 48 -37.22 -6.54 13.45
CA PRO A 48 -37.90 -7.07 12.26
C PRO A 48 -37.90 -6.15 11.03
N GLU A 49 -38.21 -4.86 11.21
CA GLU A 49 -38.29 -3.88 10.13
C GLU A 49 -36.92 -3.59 9.52
N MET A 50 -35.86 -3.51 10.34
CA MET A 50 -34.48 -3.35 9.86
C MET A 50 -34.03 -4.57 9.06
N ARG A 51 -34.30 -5.78 9.55
CA ARG A 51 -33.97 -7.02 8.84
C ARG A 51 -34.64 -7.11 7.47
N GLU A 52 -35.91 -6.72 7.40
CA GLU A 52 -36.65 -6.69 6.14
C GLU A 52 -36.10 -5.63 5.18
N SER A 53 -35.78 -4.43 5.68
CA SER A 53 -35.14 -3.38 4.89
C SER A 53 -33.81 -3.85 4.29
N ILE A 54 -32.93 -4.44 5.13
CA ILE A 54 -31.62 -4.96 4.69
C ILE A 54 -31.81 -6.06 3.65
N ARG A 55 -32.75 -6.97 3.85
CA ARG A 55 -33.05 -8.05 2.90
C ARG A 55 -33.48 -7.48 1.55
N GLN A 56 -34.35 -6.48 1.54
CA GLN A 56 -34.81 -5.82 0.33
C GLN A 56 -33.67 -5.11 -0.42
N GLU A 57 -32.86 -4.33 0.29
CA GLU A 57 -31.68 -3.66 -0.27
C GLU A 57 -30.69 -4.69 -0.87
N SER A 58 -30.39 -5.74 -0.11
CA SER A 58 -29.45 -6.78 -0.50
C SER A 58 -29.88 -7.47 -1.79
N VAL A 59 -31.14 -7.90 -1.87
CA VAL A 59 -31.68 -8.55 -3.07
C VAL A 59 -31.71 -7.60 -4.25
N ALA A 60 -32.07 -6.33 -4.06
CA ALA A 60 -32.10 -5.34 -5.12
C ALA A 60 -30.71 -5.11 -5.73
N ASN A 61 -29.70 -4.86 -4.88
CA ASN A 61 -28.33 -4.61 -5.36
C ASN A 61 -27.68 -5.86 -5.93
N LEU A 62 -27.82 -7.03 -5.29
CA LEU A 62 -27.31 -8.29 -5.86
C LEU A 62 -27.88 -8.53 -7.27
N ARG A 63 -29.19 -8.34 -7.47
CA ARG A 63 -29.79 -8.50 -8.81
C ARG A 63 -29.26 -7.51 -9.83
N ARG A 64 -28.96 -6.27 -9.40
CA ARG A 64 -28.37 -5.24 -10.25
C ARG A 64 -26.97 -5.65 -10.70
N ILE A 65 -26.10 -6.05 -9.78
CA ILE A 65 -24.66 -6.18 -10.07
C ILE A 65 -24.16 -7.61 -10.33
N ARG A 66 -24.94 -8.66 -10.06
CA ARG A 66 -24.49 -10.07 -10.18
C ARG A 66 -24.03 -10.53 -11.57
N HIS A 67 -24.26 -9.72 -12.60
CA HIS A 67 -23.87 -10.05 -13.97
C HIS A 67 -22.43 -9.61 -14.29
N HIS A 68 -21.82 -8.78 -13.43
CA HIS A 68 -20.45 -8.32 -13.59
C HIS A 68 -19.44 -9.41 -13.26
N ALA A 69 -18.54 -9.69 -14.21
CA ALA A 69 -17.52 -10.72 -14.07
C ALA A 69 -16.39 -10.31 -13.11
N SER A 70 -16.24 -9.01 -12.88
CA SER A 70 -15.29 -8.43 -11.93
C SER A 70 -15.62 -8.77 -10.49
N ILE A 71 -16.88 -8.98 -10.13
CA ILE A 71 -17.27 -9.27 -8.74
C ILE A 71 -16.91 -10.71 -8.39
N VAL A 72 -15.88 -10.86 -7.55
CA VAL A 72 -15.30 -12.17 -7.19
C VAL A 72 -15.54 -12.58 -5.74
N ILE A 73 -16.02 -11.67 -4.90
CA ILE A 73 -16.35 -11.94 -3.51
C ILE A 73 -17.35 -10.90 -2.99
N TYR A 74 -18.29 -11.35 -2.15
CA TYR A 74 -19.12 -10.48 -1.32
C TYR A 74 -18.69 -10.59 0.14
N ALA A 75 -18.57 -9.47 0.85
CA ALA A 75 -18.29 -9.46 2.29
C ALA A 75 -19.41 -8.77 3.09
N GLY A 76 -19.76 -9.30 4.26
CA GLY A 76 -20.93 -8.84 5.00
C GLY A 76 -20.82 -7.45 5.64
N ASN A 77 -19.62 -7.02 6.01
CA ASN A 77 -19.34 -5.74 6.66
C ASN A 77 -17.84 -5.41 6.65
N ASN A 78 -17.54 -4.18 7.03
CA ASN A 78 -16.22 -3.73 7.45
C ASN A 78 -16.09 -3.71 8.99
N GLU A 79 -15.13 -4.44 9.56
CA GLU A 79 -14.67 -4.36 10.95
C GLU A 79 -15.73 -4.59 12.06
N ASP A 80 -16.95 -5.05 11.76
CA ASP A 80 -17.97 -5.22 12.80
C ASP A 80 -17.63 -6.38 13.76
N TYR A 81 -16.90 -7.38 13.27
CA TYR A 81 -16.33 -8.42 14.15
C TYR A 81 -15.16 -7.89 15.00
N GLN A 82 -14.41 -6.89 14.52
CA GLN A 82 -13.43 -6.20 15.36
C GLN A 82 -14.10 -5.33 16.43
N VAL A 83 -15.22 -4.68 16.10
CA VAL A 83 -16.07 -3.99 17.09
C VAL A 83 -16.58 -5.00 18.13
N GLN A 84 -17.07 -6.17 17.70
CA GLN A 84 -17.47 -7.25 18.61
C GLN A 84 -16.33 -7.63 19.57
N GLU A 85 -15.12 -7.83 19.06
CA GLU A 85 -13.94 -8.17 19.87
C GLU A 85 -13.53 -7.04 20.82
N GLN A 86 -13.48 -5.80 20.33
CA GLN A 86 -13.05 -4.62 21.08
C GLN A 86 -13.96 -4.35 22.28
N PHE A 87 -15.28 -4.50 22.10
CA PHE A 87 -16.26 -4.28 23.16
C PHE A 87 -16.61 -5.55 23.95
N GLY A 88 -16.03 -6.70 23.59
CA GLY A 88 -16.28 -7.97 24.27
C GLY A 88 -17.74 -8.45 24.15
N LEU A 89 -18.40 -8.14 23.04
CA LEU A 89 -19.80 -8.52 22.82
C LEU A 89 -19.93 -10.04 22.67
N THR A 90 -21.10 -10.59 23.01
CA THR A 90 -21.35 -12.02 23.03
C THR A 90 -21.28 -12.62 21.63
N TYR A 91 -20.22 -13.39 21.38
CA TYR A 91 -20.03 -14.17 20.16
C TYR A 91 -19.56 -15.59 20.50
N ASN A 92 -20.43 -16.57 20.22
CA ASN A 92 -20.09 -17.98 20.27
C ASN A 92 -20.19 -18.56 18.86
N TYR A 93 -19.04 -18.79 18.23
CA TYR A 93 -18.98 -19.32 16.87
C TYR A 93 -19.74 -20.66 16.73
N GLU A 94 -19.71 -21.53 17.76
CA GLU A 94 -20.39 -22.83 17.76
C GLU A 94 -21.92 -22.71 17.84
N ASP A 95 -22.44 -21.58 18.34
CA ASP A 95 -23.88 -21.34 18.32
C ASP A 95 -24.32 -20.98 16.90
N LYS A 96 -25.00 -21.93 16.25
CA LYS A 96 -25.53 -21.79 14.88
C LYS A 96 -27.04 -21.52 14.83
N ASP A 97 -27.68 -21.15 15.94
CA ASP A 97 -29.11 -20.80 16.00
C ASP A 97 -29.32 -19.27 15.86
N PRO A 98 -29.80 -18.77 14.71
CA PRO A 98 -29.93 -17.34 14.47
C PRO A 98 -30.86 -16.62 15.45
N GLU A 99 -31.91 -17.29 15.93
CA GLU A 99 -32.86 -16.69 16.85
C GLU A 99 -32.28 -16.47 18.25
N ARG A 100 -31.18 -17.14 18.59
CA ARG A 100 -30.41 -16.86 19.81
C ARG A 100 -29.52 -15.64 19.65
N TRP A 101 -28.94 -15.44 18.48
CA TRP A 101 -28.08 -14.28 18.20
C TRP A 101 -28.84 -12.95 18.38
N LEU A 102 -30.13 -12.93 18.03
CA LEU A 102 -31.01 -11.76 18.25
C LEU A 102 -31.20 -11.38 19.72
N LYS A 103 -30.89 -12.30 20.64
CA LYS A 103 -31.04 -12.11 22.09
C LYS A 103 -29.72 -11.75 22.78
N THR A 104 -28.65 -11.57 22.01
CA THR A 104 -27.35 -11.13 22.52
C THR A 104 -27.18 -9.62 22.37
N ASP A 105 -26.07 -9.11 22.90
CA ASP A 105 -25.59 -7.76 22.68
C ASP A 105 -24.84 -7.57 21.35
N PHE A 106 -24.79 -8.59 20.48
CA PHE A 106 -24.29 -8.52 19.10
C PHE A 106 -25.33 -9.07 18.08
N PRO A 107 -26.52 -8.44 18.00
CA PRO A 107 -27.59 -8.89 17.11
C PRO A 107 -27.23 -8.74 15.62
N ALA A 108 -26.25 -7.90 15.29
CA ALA A 108 -25.73 -7.69 13.95
C ALA A 108 -25.25 -8.99 13.28
N ARG A 109 -24.82 -9.99 14.06
CA ARG A 109 -24.51 -11.35 13.58
C ARG A 109 -25.64 -11.96 12.75
N TYR A 110 -26.91 -11.68 13.07
CA TYR A 110 -28.04 -12.15 12.27
C TYR A 110 -28.03 -11.59 10.85
N ILE A 111 -27.54 -10.37 10.67
CA ILE A 111 -27.37 -9.79 9.34
C ILE A 111 -26.30 -10.60 8.58
N TYR A 112 -25.11 -10.73 9.18
CA TYR A 112 -23.91 -11.23 8.52
C TYR A 112 -23.85 -12.76 8.34
N GLU A 113 -24.48 -13.54 9.22
CA GLU A 113 -24.43 -15.02 9.16
C GLU A 113 -25.78 -15.65 8.79
N LYS A 114 -26.84 -14.85 8.63
CA LYS A 114 -28.17 -15.34 8.22
C LYS A 114 -28.72 -14.62 6.99
N ILE A 115 -28.98 -13.31 7.07
CA ILE A 115 -29.66 -12.58 5.98
C ILE A 115 -28.80 -12.48 4.72
N LEU A 116 -27.59 -11.96 4.85
CA LEU A 116 -26.71 -11.69 3.71
C LEU A 116 -26.24 -12.98 2.99
N PRO A 117 -25.75 -14.03 3.67
CA PRO A 117 -25.36 -15.26 2.97
C PRO A 117 -26.53 -15.93 2.27
N GLU A 118 -27.75 -15.89 2.83
CA GLU A 118 -28.95 -16.40 2.17
C GLU A 118 -29.31 -15.60 0.92
N ALA A 119 -29.18 -14.27 0.96
CA ALA A 119 -29.40 -13.42 -0.20
C ALA A 119 -28.38 -13.70 -1.31
N VAL A 120 -27.09 -13.82 -0.98
CA VAL A 120 -26.03 -14.17 -1.95
C VAL A 120 -26.27 -15.56 -2.53
N ALA A 121 -26.60 -16.56 -1.70
CA ALA A 121 -26.91 -17.90 -2.19
C ALA A 121 -28.12 -17.95 -3.13
N ALA A 122 -29.12 -17.09 -2.92
CA ALA A 122 -30.30 -17.03 -3.77
C ALA A 122 -30.06 -16.25 -5.08
N GLU A 123 -29.34 -15.13 -5.01
CA GLU A 123 -29.24 -14.20 -6.14
C GLU A 123 -27.94 -14.32 -6.92
N SER A 124 -26.84 -14.75 -6.31
CA SER A 124 -25.50 -14.86 -6.91
C SER A 124 -24.72 -16.09 -6.40
N PRO A 125 -25.24 -17.33 -6.57
CA PRO A 125 -24.71 -18.55 -5.95
C PRO A 125 -23.28 -18.95 -6.38
N HIS A 126 -22.73 -18.31 -7.41
CA HIS A 126 -21.39 -18.62 -7.94
C HIS A 126 -20.28 -17.75 -7.34
N VAL A 127 -20.63 -16.70 -6.61
CA VAL A 127 -19.67 -15.79 -5.97
C VAL A 127 -19.59 -16.13 -4.48
N PRO A 128 -18.38 -16.34 -3.92
CA PRO A 128 -18.23 -16.65 -2.51
C PRO A 128 -18.69 -15.50 -1.62
N TYR A 129 -19.21 -15.85 -0.44
CA TYR A 129 -19.58 -14.91 0.61
C TYR A 129 -18.62 -15.02 1.81
N HIS A 130 -18.22 -13.88 2.35
CA HIS A 130 -17.37 -13.74 3.52
C HIS A 130 -18.12 -12.95 4.62
N PRO A 131 -18.24 -13.44 5.87
CA PRO A 131 -19.11 -12.80 6.86
C PRO A 131 -18.75 -11.35 7.23
N GLY A 132 -17.48 -10.96 7.15
CA GLY A 132 -17.02 -9.59 7.37
C GLY A 132 -15.53 -9.47 7.07
N SER A 133 -15.00 -8.27 6.93
CA SER A 133 -13.58 -8.02 6.68
C SER A 133 -13.05 -7.15 7.82
N PRO A 134 -12.18 -7.65 8.72
CA PRO A 134 -11.59 -8.99 8.73
C PRO A 134 -12.45 -10.06 9.43
N TRP A 135 -12.35 -11.32 8.99
CA TRP A 135 -13.02 -12.45 9.66
C TRP A 135 -12.23 -13.76 9.64
N GLY A 136 -11.98 -14.30 10.84
CA GLY A 136 -11.07 -15.43 11.08
C GLY A 136 -11.73 -16.81 11.28
N ASP A 137 -12.94 -17.04 10.78
CA ASP A 137 -13.66 -18.32 10.91
C ASP A 137 -13.82 -18.82 12.35
N GLY A 138 -14.26 -17.93 13.23
CA GLY A 138 -14.45 -18.20 14.66
C GLY A 138 -13.20 -17.96 15.53
N LEU A 139 -12.04 -17.72 14.91
CA LEU A 139 -10.87 -17.18 15.58
C LEU A 139 -10.92 -15.65 15.63
N ILE A 140 -10.10 -15.06 16.49
CA ILE A 140 -9.92 -13.60 16.55
C ILE A 140 -9.51 -13.06 15.18
N SER A 141 -10.06 -11.92 14.80
CA SER A 141 -9.87 -11.25 13.51
C SER A 141 -8.40 -10.89 13.20
N SER A 142 -7.56 -10.81 14.22
CA SER A 142 -6.10 -10.60 14.12
C SER A 142 -5.30 -11.90 13.99
N ASN A 143 -5.94 -13.05 13.79
CA ASN A 143 -5.24 -14.32 13.60
C ASN A 143 -4.51 -14.34 12.25
N PRO A 144 -3.18 -14.57 12.20
CA PRO A 144 -2.43 -14.50 10.95
C PRO A 144 -2.58 -15.73 10.05
N THR A 145 -3.29 -16.78 10.50
CA THR A 145 -3.30 -18.09 9.84
C THR A 145 -4.58 -18.42 9.07
N VAL A 146 -5.67 -17.69 9.33
CA VAL A 146 -7.02 -17.91 8.77
C VAL A 146 -7.63 -16.56 8.36
N GLY A 147 -8.42 -16.56 7.30
CA GLY A 147 -9.16 -15.37 6.86
C GLY A 147 -8.27 -14.25 6.30
N ASP A 148 -8.84 -13.05 6.25
CA ASP A 148 -8.17 -11.81 5.96
C ASP A 148 -7.86 -11.03 7.26
N MET A 149 -7.05 -9.97 7.15
CA MET A 149 -6.57 -9.18 8.29
C MET A 149 -6.49 -7.69 7.92
N HIS A 150 -6.92 -6.85 8.85
CA HIS A 150 -6.65 -5.42 8.84
C HIS A 150 -5.41 -5.13 9.69
N GLN A 151 -4.29 -4.83 9.03
CA GLN A 151 -3.01 -4.63 9.70
C GLN A 151 -2.78 -3.16 10.04
N TRP A 152 -3.36 -2.76 11.17
CA TRP A 152 -3.35 -1.38 11.67
C TRP A 152 -2.28 -1.05 12.71
N ASN A 153 -1.40 -1.98 13.09
CA ASN A 153 -0.37 -1.76 14.11
C ASN A 153 0.69 -0.74 13.69
N VAL A 154 0.89 -0.51 12.39
CA VAL A 154 1.73 0.61 11.93
C VAL A 154 1.01 1.93 12.20
N TRP A 155 -0.20 2.15 11.69
CA TRP A 155 -0.81 3.48 11.87
C TRP A 155 -1.57 3.66 13.21
N HIS A 156 -2.64 2.89 13.43
CA HIS A 156 -3.56 3.09 14.56
C HIS A 156 -3.12 2.42 15.86
N GLY A 157 -2.60 1.19 15.78
CA GLY A 157 -2.33 0.30 16.91
C GLY A 157 -1.04 0.65 17.67
N THR A 158 -0.12 -0.31 17.78
CA THR A 158 1.11 -0.16 18.58
C THR A 158 2.14 0.82 18.01
N GLN A 159 1.90 1.36 16.81
CA GLN A 159 2.79 2.25 16.06
C GLN A 159 4.14 1.59 15.76
N GLU A 160 4.08 0.36 15.23
CA GLU A 160 5.25 -0.41 14.82
C GLU A 160 6.04 0.27 13.71
N LYS A 161 7.35 0.00 13.67
CA LYS A 161 8.24 0.52 12.64
C LYS A 161 7.79 0.07 11.25
N TYR A 162 7.68 0.99 10.30
CA TYR A 162 7.26 0.63 8.95
C TYR A 162 8.25 -0.33 8.26
N GLN A 163 9.51 -0.39 8.71
CA GLN A 163 10.53 -1.27 8.13
C GLN A 163 10.25 -2.76 8.36
N ILE A 164 9.35 -3.10 9.28
CA ILE A 164 8.92 -4.47 9.58
C ILE A 164 7.47 -4.76 9.16
N PHE A 165 6.85 -3.89 8.36
CA PHE A 165 5.42 -3.98 8.03
C PHE A 165 5.02 -5.36 7.48
N ASP A 166 5.86 -5.96 6.64
CA ASP A 166 5.63 -7.28 6.07
C ASP A 166 5.59 -8.42 7.09
N THR A 167 6.18 -8.25 8.29
CA THR A 167 6.14 -9.27 9.34
C THR A 167 4.88 -9.22 10.19
N LEU A 168 4.06 -8.18 10.03
CA LEU A 168 2.86 -7.96 10.85
C LEU A 168 1.60 -8.56 10.22
N GLY A 169 1.62 -8.90 8.92
CA GLY A 169 0.43 -9.33 8.18
C GLY A 169 0.01 -10.80 8.37
N GLY A 170 -1.08 -11.17 7.68
CA GLY A 170 -1.67 -12.53 7.69
C GLY A 170 -1.82 -13.15 6.30
N ARG A 171 -2.82 -14.03 6.16
CA ARG A 171 -3.06 -14.77 4.90
C ARG A 171 -3.51 -13.89 3.75
N PHE A 172 -4.23 -12.82 4.06
CA PHE A 172 -4.64 -11.80 3.11
C PHE A 172 -4.76 -10.48 3.88
N ASN A 173 -3.97 -9.46 3.54
CA ASN A 173 -4.05 -8.16 4.22
C ASN A 173 -5.06 -7.29 3.48
N SER A 174 -6.32 -7.30 3.91
CA SER A 174 -7.43 -6.59 3.27
C SER A 174 -7.46 -5.10 3.60
N GLU A 175 -6.77 -4.66 4.66
CA GLU A 175 -6.48 -3.26 4.93
C GLU A 175 -5.12 -3.08 5.60
N PHE A 176 -4.43 -2.00 5.22
CA PHE A 176 -3.24 -1.45 5.88
C PHE A 176 -2.91 -0.12 5.23
N GLY A 177 -2.31 0.82 5.98
CA GLY A 177 -2.02 2.14 5.42
C GLY A 177 -1.03 2.95 6.23
N MET A 178 -0.57 4.03 5.61
CA MET A 178 0.17 5.13 6.24
C MET A 178 -0.40 6.44 5.69
N GLU A 179 -0.62 7.41 6.56
CA GLU A 179 -1.17 8.70 6.16
C GLU A 179 -0.10 9.59 5.50
N ALA A 180 -0.51 10.44 4.54
CA ALA A 180 0.32 11.50 4.01
C ALA A 180 -0.50 12.71 3.54
N PHE A 181 0.13 13.88 3.59
CA PHE A 181 -0.45 15.10 3.07
C PHE A 181 -0.70 14.98 1.56
N PRO A 182 -1.75 15.62 1.02
CA PRO A 182 -2.03 15.62 -0.41
C PRO A 182 -1.04 16.54 -1.15
N HIS A 183 -1.22 16.68 -2.47
CA HIS A 183 -0.43 17.61 -3.26
C HIS A 183 -0.58 19.05 -2.75
N ILE A 184 0.46 19.89 -2.87
CA ILE A 184 0.43 21.29 -2.38
C ILE A 184 -0.74 22.09 -2.97
N ASP A 185 -1.07 21.88 -4.25
CA ASP A 185 -2.21 22.56 -4.89
C ASP A 185 -3.57 22.11 -4.34
N THR A 186 -3.66 20.86 -3.85
CA THR A 186 -4.85 20.38 -3.13
C THR A 186 -4.98 21.10 -1.79
N ILE A 187 -3.86 21.37 -1.10
CA ILE A 187 -3.85 22.15 0.15
C ILE A 187 -4.23 23.61 -0.12
N LYS A 188 -3.62 24.24 -1.13
CA LYS A 188 -3.92 25.63 -1.52
C LYS A 188 -5.37 25.82 -1.95
N TYR A 189 -6.05 24.76 -2.42
CA TYR A 189 -7.46 24.82 -2.74
C TYR A 189 -8.34 25.04 -1.50
N TYR A 190 -8.08 24.35 -0.38
CA TYR A 190 -8.92 24.44 0.82
C TYR A 190 -8.40 25.41 1.89
N VAL A 191 -7.12 25.84 1.81
CA VAL A 191 -6.55 26.86 2.70
C VAL A 191 -6.75 28.24 2.08
N THR A 192 -7.81 28.94 2.49
CA THR A 192 -8.17 30.26 1.95
C THR A 192 -7.44 31.43 2.62
N ASP A 193 -6.83 31.22 3.78
CA ASP A 193 -5.98 32.20 4.47
C ASP A 193 -4.51 31.78 4.32
N GLU A 194 -3.74 32.55 3.54
CA GLU A 194 -2.32 32.25 3.26
C GLU A 194 -1.47 32.13 4.53
N SER A 195 -1.87 32.78 5.64
CA SER A 195 -1.14 32.67 6.91
C SER A 195 -1.23 31.27 7.53
N GLN A 196 -2.17 30.43 7.07
CA GLN A 196 -2.37 29.04 7.48
C GLN A 196 -1.62 28.03 6.58
N LEU A 197 -0.81 28.47 5.62
CA LEU A 197 -0.03 27.58 4.75
C LEU A 197 1.23 27.04 5.45
N TYR A 198 1.04 26.31 6.56
CA TYR A 198 2.08 25.62 7.30
C TYR A 198 1.55 24.31 7.94
N PRO A 199 2.37 23.26 8.13
CA PRO A 199 1.93 21.88 8.41
C PRO A 199 1.07 21.59 9.65
N GLN A 200 0.88 22.56 10.53
CA GLN A 200 0.18 22.43 11.83
C GLN A 200 -0.83 23.56 12.00
N SER A 201 -1.28 24.13 10.88
CA SER A 201 -2.26 25.19 10.91
C SER A 201 -3.61 24.60 11.25
N HIS A 202 -4.46 25.40 11.90
CA HIS A 202 -5.80 24.96 12.27
C HIS A 202 -6.59 24.49 11.04
N MET A 203 -6.41 25.16 9.89
CA MET A 203 -7.08 24.75 8.64
C MET A 203 -6.56 23.44 8.08
N ILE A 204 -5.26 23.16 8.16
CA ILE A 204 -4.70 21.90 7.66
C ILE A 204 -5.04 20.74 8.60
N ASP A 205 -4.93 20.93 9.91
CA ASP A 205 -5.34 19.92 10.91
C ASP A 205 -6.85 19.65 10.84
N PHE A 206 -7.67 20.68 10.58
CA PHE A 206 -9.11 20.48 10.37
C PHE A 206 -9.39 19.58 9.16
N HIS A 207 -8.56 19.61 8.13
CA HIS A 207 -8.63 18.71 6.97
C HIS A 207 -7.84 17.40 7.19
N ASN A 208 -7.58 17.03 8.43
CA ASN A 208 -7.19 15.68 8.82
C ASN A 208 -8.23 15.13 9.80
N LYS A 209 -8.84 13.98 9.46
CA LYS A 209 -9.90 13.36 10.27
C LYS A 209 -9.44 12.12 11.01
N ALA A 210 -8.17 11.73 10.87
CA ALA A 210 -7.62 10.63 11.63
C ALA A 210 -7.40 11.07 13.09
N ASP A 211 -7.97 10.31 14.02
CA ASP A 211 -7.76 10.54 15.46
C ASP A 211 -6.28 10.43 15.83
N GLY A 212 -5.73 11.43 16.52
CA GLY A 212 -4.32 11.46 16.93
C GLY A 212 -3.30 11.57 15.79
N HIS A 213 -3.70 12.07 14.62
CA HIS A 213 -2.84 12.21 13.44
C HIS A 213 -1.55 12.99 13.72
N GLU A 214 -1.61 14.07 14.52
CA GLU A 214 -0.47 14.93 14.82
C GLU A 214 0.66 14.12 15.45
N ARG A 215 0.31 13.32 16.47
CA ARG A 215 1.26 12.42 17.15
C ARG A 215 1.78 11.36 16.20
N ARG A 216 0.90 10.70 15.44
CA ARG A 216 1.28 9.57 14.59
C ARG A 216 2.22 10.00 13.47
N ILE A 217 1.87 11.06 12.74
CA ILE A 217 2.74 11.65 11.71
C ILE A 217 4.08 12.05 12.33
N ALA A 218 4.05 12.79 13.45
CA ALA A 218 5.29 13.24 14.10
C ALA A 218 6.20 12.07 14.49
N THR A 219 5.67 10.97 15.04
CA THR A 219 6.43 9.75 15.36
C THR A 219 7.17 9.24 14.13
N TYR A 220 6.46 8.98 13.02
CA TYR A 220 7.07 8.44 11.81
C TYR A 220 8.08 9.39 11.18
N LEU A 221 7.82 10.70 11.22
CA LEU A 221 8.75 11.68 10.68
C LEU A 221 10.04 11.76 11.51
N VAL A 222 9.93 11.93 12.82
CA VAL A 222 11.09 12.13 13.72
C VAL A 222 11.94 10.86 13.84
N GLU A 223 11.33 9.68 13.74
CA GLU A 223 12.07 8.43 13.78
C GLU A 223 12.93 8.21 12.54
N ASN A 224 12.48 8.70 11.37
CA ASN A 224 13.05 8.29 10.09
C ASN A 224 13.78 9.41 9.32
N PHE A 225 13.38 10.67 9.49
CA PHE A 225 13.86 11.79 8.67
C PHE A 225 14.42 12.93 9.54
N ARG A 226 15.19 13.83 8.91
CA ARG A 226 15.53 15.12 9.52
C ARG A 226 14.35 16.05 9.31
N THR A 227 13.71 16.48 10.39
CA THR A 227 12.50 17.31 10.34
C THR A 227 12.77 18.62 9.61
N VAL A 228 11.85 18.98 8.72
CA VAL A 228 11.74 20.30 8.08
C VAL A 228 10.38 20.90 8.44
N THR A 229 10.30 22.22 8.49
CA THR A 229 9.12 22.93 9.00
C THR A 229 8.41 23.77 7.93
N ASP A 230 9.01 23.95 6.76
CA ASP A 230 8.30 24.51 5.61
C ASP A 230 7.28 23.50 5.07
N LEU A 231 6.20 24.02 4.48
CA LEU A 231 5.07 23.19 4.08
C LEU A 231 5.44 22.17 2.98
N GLU A 232 6.20 22.58 1.96
CA GLU A 232 6.58 21.71 0.83
C GLU A 232 7.50 20.56 1.31
N GLY A 233 8.51 20.88 2.11
CA GLY A 233 9.38 19.89 2.72
C GLY A 233 8.62 18.92 3.62
N PHE A 234 7.67 19.40 4.41
CA PHE A 234 6.86 18.55 5.28
C PHE A 234 5.95 17.62 4.46
N ILE A 235 5.28 18.13 3.42
CA ILE A 235 4.50 17.32 2.48
C ILE A 235 5.38 16.22 1.90
N HIS A 236 6.56 16.57 1.38
CA HIS A 236 7.50 15.61 0.81
C HIS A 236 7.87 14.51 1.82
N LEU A 237 8.18 14.86 3.08
CA LEU A 237 8.53 13.86 4.09
C LEU A 237 7.34 12.96 4.47
N THR A 238 6.13 13.49 4.59
CA THR A 238 4.94 12.65 4.86
C THR A 238 4.67 11.68 3.72
N GLN A 239 4.74 12.15 2.48
CA GLN A 239 4.52 11.32 1.29
C GLN A 239 5.65 10.30 1.08
N LEU A 240 6.90 10.65 1.39
CA LEU A 240 8.01 9.70 1.38
C LEU A 240 7.84 8.64 2.47
N SER A 241 7.40 9.02 3.68
CA SER A 241 7.08 8.07 4.76
C SER A 241 5.99 7.08 4.34
N GLN A 242 4.92 7.57 3.72
CA GLN A 242 3.86 6.72 3.16
C GLN A 242 4.39 5.79 2.07
N ALA A 243 5.19 6.31 1.13
CA ALA A 243 5.77 5.52 0.05
C ALA A 243 6.69 4.41 0.57
N GLU A 244 7.55 4.71 1.55
CA GLU A 244 8.42 3.72 2.20
C GLU A 244 7.58 2.64 2.91
N ALA A 245 6.59 3.05 3.71
CA ALA A 245 5.77 2.11 4.47
C ALA A 245 5.05 1.10 3.55
N LEU A 246 4.35 1.60 2.52
CA LEU A 246 3.66 0.72 1.56
C LEU A 246 4.66 -0.16 0.80
N MET A 247 5.82 0.38 0.41
CA MET A 247 6.88 -0.41 -0.24
C MET A 247 7.36 -1.56 0.66
N PHE A 248 7.61 -1.33 1.95
CA PHE A 248 8.02 -2.39 2.89
C PHE A 248 6.94 -3.47 3.04
N GLY A 249 5.67 -3.09 3.19
CA GLY A 249 4.55 -4.03 3.29
C GLY A 249 4.39 -4.88 2.02
N TYR A 250 4.11 -4.24 0.88
CA TYR A 250 3.84 -4.94 -0.37
C TYR A 250 5.01 -5.84 -0.82
N ARG A 251 6.25 -5.38 -0.68
CA ARG A 251 7.44 -6.13 -1.13
C ARG A 251 7.59 -7.43 -0.38
N GLY A 252 7.42 -7.41 0.94
CA GLY A 252 7.54 -8.61 1.78
C GLY A 252 6.32 -9.52 1.66
N TRP A 253 5.10 -9.00 1.67
CA TRP A 253 3.90 -9.82 1.49
C TRP A 253 3.85 -10.50 0.12
N ARG A 254 4.30 -9.82 -0.94
CA ARG A 254 4.41 -10.44 -2.26
C ARG A 254 5.46 -11.56 -2.28
N ARG A 255 6.55 -11.47 -1.51
CA ARG A 255 7.52 -12.57 -1.32
C ARG A 255 6.88 -13.78 -0.63
N GLN A 256 6.03 -13.53 0.36
CA GLN A 256 5.38 -14.57 1.16
C GLN A 256 4.44 -15.47 0.34
N TRP A 257 4.03 -15.05 -0.87
CA TRP A 257 3.31 -15.92 -1.80
C TRP A 257 4.12 -17.19 -2.17
N GLY A 258 5.43 -17.08 -2.42
CA GLY A 258 6.27 -18.27 -2.68
C GLY A 258 6.62 -19.06 -1.42
N GLN A 259 6.40 -18.50 -0.23
CA GLN A 259 6.64 -19.15 1.06
C GLN A 259 5.43 -19.96 1.50
N LYS A 260 5.08 -20.99 0.72
CA LYS A 260 3.88 -21.83 0.91
C LYS A 260 2.58 -21.04 0.88
N ARG A 261 2.49 -19.99 0.03
CA ARG A 261 1.28 -19.18 -0.14
C ARG A 261 0.83 -18.59 1.21
N PHE A 262 1.81 -18.10 2.00
CA PHE A 262 1.54 -17.57 3.32
C PHE A 262 0.65 -16.33 3.19
N CYS A 263 1.05 -15.34 2.40
CA CYS A 263 0.21 -14.18 2.05
C CYS A 263 -0.25 -14.29 0.58
N GLY A 264 -1.56 -14.25 0.36
CA GLY A 264 -2.23 -14.35 -0.94
C GLY A 264 -2.79 -13.04 -1.49
N GLY A 265 -2.70 -11.94 -0.74
CA GLY A 265 -3.15 -10.64 -1.20
C GLY A 265 -2.88 -9.52 -0.20
N ALA A 266 -2.85 -8.30 -0.72
CA ALA A 266 -2.63 -7.08 0.04
C ALA A 266 -3.42 -5.95 -0.66
N LEU A 267 -4.35 -5.31 0.06
CA LEU A 267 -5.16 -4.18 -0.41
C LEU A 267 -4.85 -2.95 0.44
N VAL A 268 -4.45 -1.86 -0.21
CA VAL A 268 -4.07 -0.62 0.46
C VAL A 268 -5.31 0.10 0.99
N TRP A 269 -5.25 0.53 2.25
CA TRP A 269 -6.04 1.64 2.75
C TRP A 269 -5.23 2.93 2.56
N GLN A 270 -5.58 3.81 1.63
CA GLN A 270 -6.70 3.72 0.69
C GLN A 270 -6.31 4.17 -0.71
N LEU A 271 -7.17 3.92 -1.70
CA LEU A 271 -6.91 4.31 -3.08
C LEU A 271 -7.07 5.82 -3.30
N ASN A 272 -8.23 6.36 -2.94
CA ASN A 272 -8.71 7.69 -3.32
C ASN A 272 -9.24 8.48 -2.12
N ASP A 273 -9.53 9.77 -2.33
CA ASP A 273 -10.21 10.64 -1.37
C ASP A 273 -11.60 11.07 -1.87
N CYS A 274 -12.54 11.28 -0.95
CA CYS A 274 -13.89 11.79 -1.25
C CYS A 274 -14.01 13.33 -1.14
N TRP A 275 -12.97 14.00 -0.64
CA TRP A 275 -12.86 15.45 -0.51
C TRP A 275 -11.39 15.87 -0.33
N PRO A 276 -10.99 17.14 -0.52
CA PRO A 276 -9.61 17.59 -0.29
C PRO A 276 -9.20 17.41 1.17
N VAL A 277 -8.28 16.49 1.45
CA VAL A 277 -7.99 16.04 2.83
C VAL A 277 -6.58 15.47 2.95
N THR A 278 -6.03 15.47 4.17
CA THR A 278 -4.90 14.59 4.55
C THR A 278 -5.46 13.23 4.94
N SER A 279 -4.96 12.17 4.30
CA SER A 279 -5.47 10.80 4.46
C SER A 279 -4.43 9.76 4.02
N TRP A 280 -4.80 8.49 4.13
CA TRP A 280 -4.02 7.36 3.62
C TRP A 280 -4.13 7.16 2.11
N ALA A 281 -4.86 8.01 1.38
CA ALA A 281 -5.03 7.85 -0.05
C ALA A 281 -3.68 7.91 -0.78
N ILE A 282 -3.51 7.06 -1.79
CA ILE A 282 -2.35 7.11 -2.70
C ILE A 282 -2.60 8.02 -3.92
N VAL A 283 -3.86 8.39 -4.16
CA VAL A 283 -4.29 9.38 -5.15
C VAL A 283 -5.23 10.35 -4.44
N ASP A 284 -4.94 11.65 -4.47
CA ASP A 284 -5.78 12.64 -3.78
C ASP A 284 -7.11 12.93 -4.49
N TYR A 285 -7.95 13.75 -3.88
CA TYR A 285 -9.30 14.09 -4.37
C TYR A 285 -9.33 14.61 -5.81
N PHE A 286 -8.31 15.38 -6.22
CA PHE A 286 -8.20 15.92 -7.57
C PHE A 286 -7.47 14.96 -8.52
N GLN A 287 -7.42 13.68 -8.16
CA GLN A 287 -6.80 12.60 -8.93
C GLN A 287 -5.28 12.77 -9.10
N ARG A 288 -4.62 13.53 -8.21
CA ARG A 288 -3.16 13.70 -8.25
C ARG A 288 -2.51 12.53 -7.52
N LYS A 289 -1.61 11.82 -8.20
CA LYS A 289 -0.92 10.65 -7.62
C LYS A 289 0.10 11.11 -6.59
N LYS A 290 0.01 10.59 -5.36
CA LYS A 290 1.05 10.76 -4.34
C LYS A 290 2.25 9.86 -4.67
N PRO A 291 3.47 10.18 -4.18
CA PRO A 291 4.65 9.31 -4.26
C PRO A 291 4.40 7.81 -3.96
N ALA A 292 3.52 7.52 -3.03
CA ALA A 292 3.14 6.16 -2.65
C ALA A 292 2.51 5.34 -3.79
N TYR A 293 1.78 5.98 -4.72
CA TYR A 293 1.26 5.32 -5.92
C TYR A 293 2.39 4.74 -6.77
N TYR A 294 3.45 5.52 -7.00
CA TYR A 294 4.58 5.12 -7.83
C TYR A 294 5.44 4.04 -7.15
N ALA A 295 5.64 4.17 -5.83
CA ALA A 295 6.32 3.15 -5.04
C ALA A 295 5.57 1.81 -5.11
N MET A 296 4.26 1.82 -4.93
CA MET A 296 3.42 0.64 -5.03
C MET A 296 3.44 0.04 -6.44
N ARG A 297 3.33 0.86 -7.49
CA ARG A 297 3.42 0.43 -8.89
C ARG A 297 4.72 -0.34 -9.19
N ARG A 298 5.86 0.13 -8.68
CA ARG A 298 7.15 -0.58 -8.86
C ARG A 298 7.17 -1.95 -8.18
N VAL A 299 6.63 -2.03 -6.98
CA VAL A 299 6.56 -3.28 -6.20
C VAL A 299 5.52 -4.27 -6.75
N LEU A 300 4.47 -3.78 -7.41
CA LEU A 300 3.42 -4.60 -8.04
C LEU A 300 3.72 -4.98 -9.50
N ALA A 301 4.81 -4.46 -10.09
CA ALA A 301 5.17 -4.75 -11.48
C ALA A 301 5.18 -6.26 -11.80
N PRO A 302 4.77 -6.69 -13.01
CA PRO A 302 4.62 -8.12 -13.33
C PRO A 302 5.84 -8.98 -13.03
N ILE A 303 7.04 -8.42 -13.18
CA ILE A 303 8.30 -8.96 -12.67
C ILE A 303 8.93 -7.85 -11.83
N ALA A 304 9.03 -8.05 -10.51
CA ALA A 304 9.63 -7.08 -9.60
C ALA A 304 10.84 -7.71 -8.89
N VAL A 305 12.02 -7.13 -9.08
CA VAL A 305 13.18 -7.45 -8.24
C VAL A 305 13.03 -6.72 -6.91
N ALA A 306 13.45 -7.35 -5.83
CA ALA A 306 13.38 -6.78 -4.50
C ALA A 306 14.63 -7.15 -3.71
N VAL A 307 15.19 -6.16 -3.03
CA VAL A 307 16.31 -6.33 -2.10
C VAL A 307 15.92 -5.75 -0.75
N LYS A 308 16.25 -6.43 0.33
CA LYS A 308 15.93 -5.97 1.69
C LYS A 308 17.04 -6.33 2.65
N ARG A 309 17.54 -5.35 3.40
CA ARG A 309 18.36 -5.58 4.59
C ARG A 309 17.47 -5.87 5.81
N ALA A 310 17.99 -6.65 6.73
CA ALA A 310 17.36 -6.92 8.01
C ALA A 310 17.19 -5.61 8.80
N HIS A 311 16.03 -5.45 9.42
CA HIS A 311 15.76 -4.31 10.29
C HIS A 311 16.63 -4.38 11.54
N HIS A 312 17.12 -3.21 11.98
CA HIS A 312 17.77 -3.01 13.27
C HIS A 312 17.05 -1.87 13.98
N ASP A 313 16.61 -2.10 15.21
CA ASP A 313 15.90 -1.08 15.96
C ASP A 313 16.89 -0.05 16.53
N TRP A 314 16.68 1.22 16.15
CA TRP A 314 17.46 2.36 16.59
C TRP A 314 16.85 3.08 17.79
N SER A 315 15.62 2.72 18.20
CA SER A 315 14.92 3.26 19.37
C SER A 315 15.40 2.62 20.68
N VAL A 316 16.73 2.48 20.83
CA VAL A 316 17.39 1.85 21.99
C VAL A 316 18.40 2.79 22.66
N VAL A 317 18.84 2.45 23.87
CA VAL A 317 19.85 3.24 24.61
C VAL A 317 21.18 3.20 23.84
N HIS A 318 21.64 4.39 23.42
CA HIS A 318 22.76 4.62 22.49
C HIS A 318 22.46 4.24 21.03
N ALA A 319 22.28 5.25 20.18
CA ALA A 319 22.07 5.09 18.73
C ALA A 319 23.33 4.56 18.04
N ARG A 320 23.48 3.23 17.97
CA ARG A 320 24.59 2.55 17.30
C ARG A 320 24.04 1.62 16.22
N PRO A 321 24.71 1.52 15.06
CA PRO A 321 24.34 0.52 14.06
C PRO A 321 24.57 -0.89 14.60
N ALA A 322 23.79 -1.86 14.12
CA ALA A 322 24.12 -3.27 14.27
C ALA A 322 25.53 -3.52 13.72
N LYS A 323 26.33 -4.37 14.37
CA LYS A 323 27.68 -4.70 13.85
C LYS A 323 27.60 -5.36 12.48
N THR A 324 26.57 -6.17 12.26
CA THR A 324 26.28 -6.83 11.00
C THR A 324 24.80 -6.75 10.67
N SER A 325 24.48 -6.74 9.38
CA SER A 325 23.09 -6.78 8.90
C SER A 325 22.96 -7.82 7.79
N ALA A 326 22.06 -8.79 7.95
CA ALA A 326 21.73 -9.70 6.85
C ALA A 326 20.99 -8.95 5.73
N TRP A 327 21.08 -9.43 4.51
CA TRP A 327 20.26 -8.94 3.39
C TRP A 327 19.88 -10.09 2.47
N GLU A 328 18.78 -9.90 1.74
CA GLU A 328 18.21 -10.88 0.82
C GLU A 328 17.78 -10.18 -0.47
N LEU A 329 17.91 -10.90 -1.59
CA LEU A 329 17.51 -10.48 -2.94
C LEU A 329 16.65 -11.58 -3.55
N TRP A 330 15.47 -11.19 -4.03
CA TRP A 330 14.52 -12.09 -4.70
C TRP A 330 13.82 -11.38 -5.85
N VAL A 331 13.07 -12.16 -6.64
CA VAL A 331 12.18 -11.65 -7.68
C VAL A 331 10.78 -12.19 -7.44
N ALA A 332 9.79 -11.32 -7.47
CA ALA A 332 8.38 -11.70 -7.50
C ALA A 332 7.83 -11.60 -8.93
N SER A 333 7.10 -12.62 -9.38
CA SER A 333 6.54 -12.68 -10.72
C SER A 333 5.06 -13.07 -10.68
N SER A 334 4.23 -12.27 -11.34
CA SER A 334 2.84 -12.62 -11.65
C SER A 334 2.65 -13.14 -13.07
N GLN A 335 3.73 -13.37 -13.83
CA GLN A 335 3.67 -13.99 -15.15
C GLN A 335 3.19 -15.44 -15.06
N THR A 336 2.44 -15.89 -16.08
CA THR A 336 1.88 -17.25 -16.13
C THR A 336 2.87 -18.30 -16.64
N SER A 337 4.05 -17.88 -17.09
CA SER A 337 5.13 -18.75 -17.55
C SER A 337 6.46 -18.33 -16.94
N ASP A 338 7.39 -19.28 -16.84
CA ASP A 338 8.75 -18.99 -16.41
C ASP A 338 9.43 -18.01 -17.37
N VAL A 339 10.27 -17.13 -16.83
CA VAL A 339 10.99 -16.10 -17.60
C VAL A 339 12.48 -16.23 -17.36
N LYS A 340 13.28 -16.10 -18.43
CA LYS A 340 14.74 -15.99 -18.32
C LYS A 340 15.15 -14.54 -18.11
N ALA A 341 15.99 -14.31 -17.11
CA ALA A 341 16.40 -12.97 -16.74
C ALA A 341 17.88 -12.89 -16.38
N THR A 342 18.43 -11.69 -16.50
CA THR A 342 19.69 -11.30 -15.86
C THR A 342 19.37 -10.41 -14.66
N VAL A 343 19.99 -10.69 -13.51
CA VAL A 343 19.83 -9.89 -12.28
C VAL A 343 21.18 -9.37 -11.84
N GLU A 344 21.23 -8.09 -11.49
CA GLU A 344 22.41 -7.40 -10.97
C GLU A 344 22.12 -6.85 -9.57
N LEU A 345 23.11 -6.95 -8.68
CA LEU A 345 23.15 -6.28 -7.40
C LEU A 345 24.45 -5.47 -7.26
N ARG A 346 24.33 -4.18 -6.96
CA ARG A 346 25.44 -3.23 -6.78
C ARG A 346 25.47 -2.72 -5.34
N PHE A 347 26.65 -2.34 -4.85
CA PHE A 347 26.88 -1.90 -3.47
C PHE A 347 27.50 -0.50 -3.50
N ILE A 348 26.66 0.53 -3.44
CA ILE A 348 27.07 1.89 -3.79
C ILE A 348 27.13 2.76 -2.54
N SER A 349 28.30 3.33 -2.25
CA SER A 349 28.51 4.27 -1.14
C SER A 349 27.51 5.41 -1.21
N VAL A 350 26.81 5.67 -0.09
CA VAL A 350 25.94 6.84 0.02
C VAL A 350 26.78 8.12 -0.01
N ALA A 351 27.96 8.13 0.60
CA ALA A 351 28.78 9.33 0.71
C ALA A 351 29.45 9.72 -0.62
N THR A 352 29.96 8.74 -1.38
CA THR A 352 30.82 9.00 -2.54
C THR A 352 30.17 8.68 -3.88
N GLY A 353 29.17 7.79 -3.90
CA GLY A 353 28.61 7.24 -5.14
C GLY A 353 29.46 6.17 -5.82
N SER A 354 30.60 5.80 -5.24
CA SER A 354 31.46 4.72 -5.72
C SER A 354 30.95 3.36 -5.30
N GLU A 355 31.26 2.33 -6.08
CA GLU A 355 31.11 0.94 -5.66
C GLU A 355 32.06 0.65 -4.48
N ILE A 356 31.53 0.10 -3.40
CA ILE A 356 32.33 -0.36 -2.26
C ILE A 356 32.72 -1.85 -2.38
N LYS A 357 32.08 -2.57 -3.31
CA LYS A 357 32.28 -4.00 -3.59
C LYS A 357 32.03 -4.27 -5.08
N GLU A 358 32.52 -5.40 -5.57
CA GLU A 358 32.18 -5.86 -6.91
C GLU A 358 30.67 -6.14 -7.04
N ALA A 359 30.08 -5.70 -8.16
CA ALA A 359 28.70 -5.98 -8.49
C ALA A 359 28.51 -7.49 -8.73
N VAL A 360 27.40 -8.03 -8.24
CA VAL A 360 27.03 -9.43 -8.48
C VAL A 360 26.06 -9.50 -9.64
N VAL A 361 26.43 -10.23 -10.71
CA VAL A 361 25.58 -10.44 -11.88
C VAL A 361 25.25 -11.92 -12.03
N LYS A 362 23.96 -12.26 -12.06
CA LYS A 362 23.44 -13.60 -12.36
C LYS A 362 22.76 -13.57 -13.71
N LYS A 363 23.28 -14.34 -14.67
CA LYS A 363 22.71 -14.48 -16.01
C LYS A 363 21.85 -15.75 -16.10
N ASP A 364 20.92 -15.77 -17.06
CA ASP A 364 20.09 -16.92 -17.41
C ASP A 364 19.30 -17.53 -16.24
N VAL A 365 18.95 -16.70 -15.25
CA VAL A 365 18.15 -17.08 -14.09
C VAL A 365 16.74 -17.39 -14.56
N THR A 366 16.19 -18.54 -14.13
CA THR A 366 14.76 -18.84 -14.31
C THR A 366 13.97 -18.17 -13.20
N ILE A 367 13.14 -17.21 -13.56
CA ILE A 367 12.12 -16.63 -12.69
C ILE A 367 10.86 -17.47 -12.82
N VAL A 368 10.37 -17.99 -11.69
CA VAL A 368 9.23 -18.92 -11.69
C VAL A 368 7.92 -18.21 -12.02
N ALA A 369 7.04 -18.89 -12.76
CA ALA A 369 5.67 -18.44 -13.01
C ALA A 369 4.87 -18.29 -11.69
N ASN A 370 4.07 -17.22 -11.60
CA ASN A 370 3.13 -16.94 -10.50
C ASN A 370 3.71 -17.30 -9.10
N GLY A 371 4.85 -16.72 -8.79
CA GLY A 371 5.65 -17.12 -7.65
C GLY A 371 6.82 -16.18 -7.38
N THR A 372 7.73 -16.64 -6.53
CA THR A 372 8.89 -15.87 -6.12
C THR A 372 10.15 -16.72 -6.25
N THR A 373 11.24 -16.12 -6.69
CA THR A 373 12.53 -16.76 -6.84
C THR A 373 13.53 -16.06 -5.94
N ASP A 374 13.95 -16.72 -4.86
CA ASP A 374 15.06 -16.25 -4.01
C ASP A 374 16.39 -16.43 -4.76
N LEU A 375 17.23 -15.39 -4.80
CA LEU A 375 18.43 -15.35 -5.65
C LEU A 375 19.73 -15.31 -4.86
N LEU A 376 19.83 -14.36 -3.94
CA LEU A 376 21.04 -14.10 -3.18
C LEU A 376 20.69 -13.72 -1.74
N SER A 377 21.61 -14.01 -0.84
CA SER A 377 21.62 -13.46 0.50
C SER A 377 23.05 -13.22 0.93
N GLY A 378 23.23 -12.37 1.93
CA GLY A 378 24.55 -12.07 2.46
C GLY A 378 24.49 -11.25 3.74
N THR A 379 25.66 -10.75 4.13
CA THR A 379 25.83 -9.96 5.35
C THR A 379 26.64 -8.71 5.03
N ILE A 380 26.18 -7.57 5.54
CA ILE A 380 26.91 -6.30 5.59
C ILE A 380 27.70 -6.26 6.91
N ASP A 381 28.99 -5.92 6.84
CA ASP A 381 29.81 -5.61 8.01
C ASP A 381 29.82 -4.10 8.26
N ASN A 382 28.88 -3.59 9.07
CA ASN A 382 28.74 -2.16 9.35
C ASN A 382 29.90 -1.58 10.19
N VAL A 383 30.84 -2.41 10.65
CA VAL A 383 32.06 -1.93 11.34
C VAL A 383 33.12 -1.54 10.33
N ARG A 384 33.23 -2.27 9.22
CA ARG A 384 34.27 -2.08 8.20
C ARG A 384 33.78 -1.38 6.95
N GLU A 385 32.50 -1.50 6.65
CA GLU A 385 31.87 -0.96 5.47
C GLU A 385 31.19 0.36 5.80
N GLU A 386 31.38 1.36 4.93
CA GLU A 386 30.66 2.62 5.02
C GLU A 386 29.17 2.44 4.67
N PRO A 387 28.27 3.37 5.07
CA PRO A 387 26.88 3.34 4.67
C PRO A 387 26.73 3.34 3.14
N HIS A 388 26.06 2.31 2.62
CA HIS A 388 25.86 2.09 1.19
C HIS A 388 24.44 1.58 0.90
N VAL A 389 23.97 1.84 -0.31
CA VAL A 389 22.73 1.29 -0.85
C VAL A 389 22.98 -0.07 -1.49
N LEU A 390 21.98 -0.94 -1.42
CA LEU A 390 21.90 -2.16 -2.21
C LEU A 390 21.01 -1.85 -3.40
N ALA A 391 21.58 -1.73 -4.61
CA ALA A 391 20.84 -1.37 -5.81
C ALA A 391 20.69 -2.59 -6.72
N ALA A 392 19.46 -3.05 -6.90
CA ALA A 392 19.12 -4.23 -7.67
C ALA A 392 18.43 -3.86 -8.99
N ARG A 393 18.77 -4.58 -10.06
CA ARG A 393 18.16 -4.43 -11.39
C ARG A 393 17.92 -5.79 -12.02
N ILE A 394 16.85 -5.90 -12.80
CA ILE A 394 16.53 -7.11 -13.56
C ILE A 394 16.25 -6.77 -15.03
N TRP A 395 16.86 -7.55 -15.92
CA TRP A 395 16.65 -7.47 -17.36
C TRP A 395 15.97 -8.73 -17.87
N VAL A 396 14.99 -8.53 -18.75
CA VAL A 396 14.36 -9.57 -19.57
C VAL A 396 14.51 -9.12 -21.01
N ASP A 397 15.02 -9.99 -21.88
CA ASP A 397 15.26 -9.70 -23.30
C ASP A 397 16.07 -8.40 -23.54
N GLY A 398 17.03 -8.13 -22.65
CA GLY A 398 17.90 -6.96 -22.72
C GLY A 398 17.28 -5.64 -22.22
N GLN A 399 16.03 -5.63 -21.77
CA GLN A 399 15.36 -4.44 -21.22
C GLN A 399 15.27 -4.49 -19.70
N VAL A 400 15.55 -3.38 -19.02
CA VAL A 400 15.35 -3.29 -17.56
C VAL A 400 13.85 -3.26 -17.28
N VAL A 401 13.32 -4.29 -16.63
CA VAL A 401 11.89 -4.41 -16.32
C VAL A 401 11.56 -4.01 -14.89
N SER A 402 12.53 -4.03 -13.97
CA SER A 402 12.35 -3.61 -12.59
C SER A 402 13.67 -3.21 -11.92
N ARG A 403 13.55 -2.36 -10.89
CA ARG A 403 14.61 -1.84 -10.04
C ARG A 403 14.12 -1.82 -8.60
N ASP A 404 15.03 -2.04 -7.67
CA ASP A 404 14.80 -1.78 -6.25
C ASP A 404 16.08 -1.28 -5.60
N VAL A 405 15.95 -0.36 -4.64
CA VAL A 405 17.08 0.20 -3.91
C VAL A 405 16.76 0.17 -2.43
N ASP A 406 17.53 -0.61 -1.69
CA ASP A 406 17.40 -0.69 -0.24
C ASP A 406 18.48 0.16 0.43
N TRP A 407 18.04 1.04 1.34
CA TRP A 407 18.86 2.08 1.97
C TRP A 407 19.19 1.75 3.43
N PRO A 408 20.32 2.24 3.97
CA PRO A 408 20.53 2.22 5.42
C PRO A 408 19.45 3.05 6.10
N GLN A 409 18.80 2.45 7.10
CA GLN A 409 17.72 3.08 7.87
C GLN A 409 18.19 3.32 9.32
N PRO A 410 17.73 4.39 9.99
CA PRO A 410 16.84 5.44 9.47
C PRO A 410 17.58 6.45 8.58
N LEU A 411 16.87 7.03 7.60
CA LEU A 411 17.44 7.97 6.63
C LEU A 411 18.02 9.24 7.28
N LYS A 412 17.53 9.65 8.45
CA LYS A 412 18.01 10.84 9.18
C LYS A 412 19.51 10.84 9.51
N TYR A 413 20.12 9.66 9.62
CA TYR A 413 21.55 9.52 9.90
C TYR A 413 22.44 9.61 8.66
N LEU A 414 21.85 9.57 7.46
CA LEU A 414 22.58 9.72 6.21
C LEU A 414 22.73 11.18 5.82
N ASP A 415 23.81 11.49 5.10
CA ASP A 415 24.02 12.81 4.50
C ASP A 415 23.55 12.82 3.04
N PHE A 416 22.64 13.75 2.74
CA PHE A 416 22.06 13.97 1.41
C PHE A 416 22.61 15.22 0.70
N ALA A 417 23.66 15.86 1.21
CA ALA A 417 24.30 16.99 0.52
C ALA A 417 24.97 16.57 -0.80
N ASP A 418 25.02 17.48 -1.77
CA ASP A 418 25.80 17.36 -3.02
C ASP A 418 25.59 16.07 -3.80
N ARG A 419 24.33 15.66 -4.02
CA ARG A 419 24.00 14.44 -4.77
C ARG A 419 24.35 14.50 -6.26
N GLY A 420 24.57 15.70 -6.80
CA GLY A 420 24.88 15.92 -8.21
C GLY A 420 23.75 15.45 -9.14
N VAL A 421 22.49 15.62 -8.73
CA VAL A 421 21.33 15.30 -9.57
C VAL A 421 21.33 16.21 -10.79
N GLN A 422 21.20 15.62 -11.97
CA GLN A 422 21.03 16.33 -13.23
C GLN A 422 19.71 15.90 -13.85
N VAL A 423 18.88 16.89 -14.20
CA VAL A 423 17.59 16.69 -14.86
C VAL A 423 17.67 17.39 -16.20
N VAL A 424 17.80 16.62 -17.28
CA VAL A 424 18.04 17.14 -18.63
C VAL A 424 16.86 16.77 -19.51
N GLN A 425 16.16 17.79 -20.02
CA GLN A 425 15.13 17.58 -21.02
C GLN A 425 15.74 17.01 -22.31
N GLN A 426 15.14 15.94 -22.81
CA GLN A 426 15.46 15.34 -24.10
C GLN A 426 14.40 15.74 -25.15
N SER A 427 14.51 15.21 -26.37
CA SER A 427 13.52 15.47 -27.43
C SER A 427 12.09 15.10 -26.98
N GLY A 428 11.14 15.98 -27.25
CA GLY A 428 9.74 15.81 -26.87
C GLY A 428 9.50 16.05 -25.37
N ARG A 429 8.72 15.17 -24.74
CA ARG A 429 8.38 15.20 -23.30
C ARG A 429 9.23 14.23 -22.47
N SER A 430 10.41 13.86 -22.97
CA SER A 430 11.32 12.96 -22.27
C SER A 430 12.28 13.75 -21.38
N ILE A 431 12.56 13.25 -20.18
CA ILE A 431 13.48 13.82 -19.21
C ILE A 431 14.47 12.73 -18.80
N ARG A 432 15.77 13.00 -18.98
CA ARG A 432 16.83 12.14 -18.48
C ARG A 432 17.28 12.62 -17.11
N VAL A 433 17.37 11.68 -16.18
CA VAL A 433 17.79 11.92 -14.80
C VAL A 433 19.03 11.09 -14.50
N THR A 434 20.07 11.75 -14.00
CA THR A 434 21.28 11.11 -13.47
C THR A 434 21.62 11.69 -12.10
N ALA A 435 22.41 10.96 -11.31
CA ALA A 435 22.93 11.44 -10.03
C ALA A 435 24.38 10.98 -9.86
N ALA A 436 25.22 11.84 -9.25
CA ALA A 436 26.61 11.52 -8.93
C ALA A 436 26.73 10.68 -7.64
N ARG A 437 25.72 10.74 -6.77
CA ARG A 437 25.60 9.91 -5.56
C ARG A 437 24.17 9.37 -5.46
N PRO A 438 23.93 8.24 -4.75
CA PRO A 438 22.59 7.76 -4.50
C PRO A 438 21.68 8.89 -4.00
N THR A 439 20.53 9.03 -4.65
CA THR A 439 19.49 10.03 -4.35
C THR A 439 18.19 9.31 -4.06
N LYS A 440 17.61 9.54 -2.89
CA LYS A 440 16.36 8.92 -2.44
C LYS A 440 15.17 9.76 -2.88
N GLY A 441 14.14 9.10 -3.41
CA GLY A 441 12.79 9.65 -3.52
C GLY A 441 12.70 10.95 -4.31
N LEU A 442 13.40 11.06 -5.44
CA LEU A 442 13.28 12.22 -6.32
C LEU A 442 11.86 12.29 -6.89
N VAL A 443 11.09 13.29 -6.46
CA VAL A 443 9.69 13.49 -6.86
C VAL A 443 9.59 14.44 -8.05
N PHE A 444 8.91 13.98 -9.09
CA PHE A 444 8.34 14.82 -10.14
C PHE A 444 6.84 14.94 -9.85
N GLU A 445 6.41 16.12 -9.44
CA GLU A 445 5.01 16.38 -9.13
C GLU A 445 4.19 16.48 -10.42
N GLU A 446 3.07 15.75 -10.48
CA GLU A 446 2.09 15.91 -11.57
C GLU A 446 1.41 17.27 -11.40
N ARG A 447 1.38 18.04 -12.48
CA ARG A 447 0.63 19.30 -12.55
C ARG A 447 -0.50 19.13 -13.56
N GLU A 448 -1.49 20.01 -13.48
CA GLU A 448 -2.61 20.00 -14.41
C GLU A 448 -2.12 19.99 -15.88
N GLY A 449 -2.60 19.00 -16.65
CA GLY A 449 -2.19 18.78 -18.04
C GLY A 449 -0.85 18.05 -18.25
N VAL A 450 -0.08 17.74 -17.20
CA VAL A 450 1.22 17.04 -17.29
C VAL A 450 1.26 15.86 -16.33
N LEU A 451 1.10 14.65 -16.88
CA LEU A 451 1.29 13.41 -16.17
C LEU A 451 2.70 12.88 -16.41
N VAL A 452 3.27 12.17 -15.44
CA VAL A 452 4.57 11.49 -15.58
C VAL A 452 4.41 9.98 -15.52
N ASN A 453 5.18 9.28 -16.33
CA ASN A 453 5.17 7.82 -16.32
C ASN A 453 5.76 7.22 -15.04
N ASP A 454 6.62 7.94 -14.31
CA ASP A 454 7.15 7.53 -13.00
C ASP A 454 7.57 8.75 -12.16
N SER A 455 7.58 8.59 -10.83
CA SER A 455 7.95 9.62 -9.86
C SER A 455 8.40 8.99 -8.54
N ALA A 456 8.90 9.80 -7.61
CA ALA A 456 9.45 9.36 -6.33
C ALA A 456 10.52 8.27 -6.50
N ILE A 457 11.42 8.47 -7.46
CA ILE A 457 12.42 7.47 -7.88
C ILE A 457 13.70 7.57 -7.05
N ASP A 458 14.32 6.42 -6.80
CA ASP A 458 15.69 6.37 -6.31
C ASP A 458 16.65 6.35 -7.51
N VAL A 459 17.61 7.27 -7.55
CA VAL A 459 18.57 7.38 -8.66
C VAL A 459 19.98 7.10 -8.13
N VAL A 460 20.67 6.14 -8.77
CA VAL A 460 22.04 5.75 -8.39
C VAL A 460 23.01 5.96 -9.55
N PRO A 461 24.30 6.24 -9.26
CA PRO A 461 25.31 6.42 -10.30
C PRO A 461 25.40 5.22 -11.26
N GLY A 462 25.43 5.49 -12.56
CA GLY A 462 25.48 4.44 -13.60
C GLY A 462 24.14 3.74 -13.88
N ASP A 463 23.04 4.17 -13.27
CA ASP A 463 21.67 3.77 -13.63
C ASP A 463 20.82 5.00 -13.95
N GLU A 464 21.07 5.56 -15.14
CA GLU A 464 20.28 6.67 -15.64
C GLU A 464 18.83 6.27 -15.89
N GLN A 465 17.92 7.17 -15.56
CA GLN A 465 16.49 6.96 -15.73
C GLN A 465 15.93 7.97 -16.70
N VAL A 466 15.00 7.50 -17.54
CA VAL A 466 14.31 8.32 -18.53
C VAL A 466 12.83 8.32 -18.18
N LEU A 467 12.33 9.49 -17.83
CA LEU A 467 10.93 9.74 -17.55
C LEU A 467 10.27 10.34 -18.79
N THR A 468 9.02 10.00 -19.03
CA THR A 468 8.23 10.54 -20.13
C THR A 468 6.98 11.19 -19.57
N GLY A 469 6.78 12.45 -19.94
CA GLY A 469 5.54 13.16 -19.68
C GLY A 469 4.51 12.85 -20.76
N THR A 470 3.26 12.65 -20.36
CA THR A 470 2.12 12.59 -21.27
C THR A 470 1.26 13.84 -21.07
N ALA A 471 0.60 14.29 -22.14
CA ALA A 471 -0.46 15.28 -21.97
C ALA A 471 -1.59 14.58 -21.22
N GLY A 472 -2.04 15.16 -20.10
CA GLY A 472 -3.29 14.72 -19.49
C GLY A 472 -4.42 14.85 -20.51
N SER A 473 -5.38 13.93 -20.51
CA SER A 473 -6.65 14.15 -21.18
C SER A 473 -7.28 15.40 -20.56
N SER A 474 -7.28 16.51 -21.28
CA SER A 474 -8.05 17.69 -20.90
C SER A 474 -9.51 17.34 -21.11
N HIS A 475 -10.17 16.82 -20.07
CA HIS A 475 -11.60 17.00 -19.96
C HIS A 475 -11.83 18.38 -19.36
N ASP A 476 -12.39 19.23 -20.21
CA ASP A 476 -12.85 20.60 -20.04
C ASP A 476 -11.84 21.75 -20.18
N THR A 477 -12.29 22.66 -21.05
CA THR A 477 -11.76 23.94 -21.53
C THR A 477 -11.74 25.04 -20.49
#